data_AF-A0A2P6SN38-F1
#
_entry.id   AF-A0A2P6SN38-F1
#
_cell.length_a   1.000
_cell.length_b   1.000
_cell.length_c   1.000
_cell.angle_alpha   90.00
_cell.angle_beta   90.00
_cell.angle_gamma   90.00
#
_symmetry.space_group_name_H-M   'P 1'
#
loop_
_entity.id
_entity.type
_entity.pdbx_description
1 polymer ?
#
loop_
_entity_poly.entity_id
_entity_poly.type
_entity_poly.pdbx_seq_one_letter_code
_entity_poly.pdbx_strand_id
1 'polypeptide(L)'
;MEKGRLIRLNDHWVSIAIDNLDSFGHVGYLDFKFLDQVLPHCSTDQLVHIKKSTKNTDLTPITHKMWKKSFEREFGGKATDKVIEKMKIKKVNYKWSELYQAKSKRVEKAEKEVGERLKKLYEKEVAQKQSRRVRVLDKVPPSLSSNKRIGSNKGSKQ
;
A
#
# COMPACT_ATOMS: atom_id res chain seq x y z
N MET A 1 8.94 18.09 -48.49
CA MET A 1 8.07 17.57 -47.42
C MET A 1 8.09 16.05 -47.51
N GLU A 2 9.01 15.40 -46.79
CA GLU A 2 9.09 13.94 -46.75
C GLU A 2 7.86 13.38 -46.04
N LYS A 3 7.11 12.52 -46.74
CA LYS A 3 6.03 11.75 -46.15
C LYS A 3 6.65 10.85 -45.09
N GLY A 4 6.34 11.12 -43.81
CA GLY A 4 6.80 10.34 -42.68
C GLY A 4 6.56 8.86 -42.94
N ARG A 5 7.64 8.08 -42.97
CA ARG A 5 7.57 6.62 -42.98
C ARG A 5 6.70 6.19 -41.82
N LEU A 6 5.54 5.61 -42.12
CA LEU A 6 4.82 4.76 -41.19
C LEU A 6 5.77 3.60 -40.86
N ILE A 7 6.54 3.74 -39.79
CA ILE A 7 7.26 2.61 -39.19
C ILE A 7 6.15 1.66 -38.75
N ARG A 8 5.91 0.60 -39.51
CA ARG A 8 5.18 -0.56 -39.00
C ARG A 8 5.99 -1.03 -37.81
N LEU A 9 5.48 -0.82 -36.60
CA LEU A 9 6.07 -1.40 -35.41
C LEU A 9 6.17 -2.91 -35.66
N ASN A 10 7.39 -3.43 -35.64
CA ASN A 10 7.61 -4.86 -35.75
C ASN A 10 7.14 -5.49 -34.42
N ASP A 11 6.31 -6.52 -34.47
CA ASP A 11 5.73 -7.18 -33.28
C ASP A 11 6.81 -7.61 -32.27
N HIS A 12 8.01 -7.90 -32.76
CA HIS A 12 9.18 -8.21 -31.95
C HIS A 12 9.56 -7.09 -30.96
N TRP A 13 9.53 -5.82 -31.38
CA TRP A 13 9.84 -4.68 -30.51
C TRP A 13 8.75 -4.45 -29.47
N VAL A 14 7.50 -4.71 -29.83
CA VAL A 14 6.37 -4.64 -28.90
C VAL A 14 6.51 -5.73 -27.83
N SER A 15 6.87 -6.97 -28.22
CA SER A 15 7.13 -8.06 -27.27
C SER A 15 8.26 -7.70 -26.30
N ILE A 16 9.42 -7.26 -26.82
CA ILE A 16 10.56 -6.87 -25.98
C ILE A 16 10.19 -5.73 -25.03
N ALA A 17 9.40 -4.76 -25.49
CA ALA A 17 8.92 -3.65 -24.68
C ALA A 17 8.00 -4.12 -23.54
N ILE A 18 7.11 -5.07 -23.82
CA ILE A 18 6.24 -5.70 -22.83
C ILE A 18 7.07 -6.50 -21.82
N ASP A 19 8.10 -7.21 -22.28
CA ASP A 19 8.97 -8.02 -21.41
C ASP A 19 9.83 -7.15 -20.48
N ASN A 20 10.17 -5.93 -20.91
CA ASN A 20 11.03 -5.00 -20.17
C ASN A 20 10.26 -3.85 -19.52
N LEU A 21 8.96 -4.03 -19.28
CA LEU A 21 8.08 -2.93 -18.91
C LEU A 21 8.43 -2.27 -17.56
N ASP A 22 9.07 -3.00 -16.65
CA ASP A 22 9.58 -2.47 -15.38
C ASP A 22 10.68 -1.41 -15.54
N SER A 23 11.34 -1.38 -16.70
CA SER A 23 12.38 -0.38 -17.01
C SER A 23 11.82 0.90 -17.63
N PHE A 24 10.51 0.97 -17.91
CA PHE A 24 9.89 2.12 -18.57
C PHE A 24 9.81 3.31 -17.61
N GLY A 25 10.78 4.20 -17.71
CA GLY A 25 10.80 5.47 -16.99
C GLY A 25 10.11 6.58 -17.78
N HIS A 26 10.91 7.48 -18.36
CA HIS A 26 10.43 8.59 -19.16
C HIS A 26 10.04 8.11 -20.56
N VAL A 27 8.77 8.20 -20.94
CA VAL A 27 8.29 7.73 -22.26
C VAL A 27 7.89 8.88 -23.20
N GLY A 28 8.19 10.12 -22.82
CA GLY A 28 7.76 11.31 -23.55
C GLY A 28 8.36 11.45 -24.95
N TYR A 29 9.46 10.74 -25.24
CA TYR A 29 10.12 10.73 -26.54
C TYR A 29 9.60 9.64 -27.49
N LEU A 30 8.76 8.73 -27.00
CA LEU A 30 8.24 7.60 -27.78
C LEU A 30 7.00 8.03 -28.59
N ASP A 31 6.83 7.40 -29.76
CA ASP A 31 5.66 7.64 -30.61
C ASP A 31 4.36 7.21 -29.90
N PHE A 32 3.31 8.01 -30.05
CA PHE A 32 1.99 7.72 -29.49
C PHE A 32 1.43 6.38 -30.01
N LYS A 33 1.73 5.98 -31.25
CA LYS A 33 1.31 4.68 -31.79
C LYS A 33 2.00 3.51 -31.09
N PHE A 34 3.28 3.66 -30.75
CA PHE A 34 4.02 2.67 -29.97
C PHE A 34 3.45 2.55 -28.56
N LEU A 35 3.19 3.70 -27.92
CA LEU A 35 2.59 3.72 -26.59
C LEU A 35 1.17 3.14 -26.55
N ASP A 36 0.36 3.33 -27.58
CA ASP A 36 -0.99 2.76 -27.65
C ASP A 36 -0.98 1.23 -27.74
N GLN A 37 0.11 0.62 -28.23
CA GLN A 37 0.29 -0.83 -28.27
C GLN A 37 0.89 -1.41 -26.98
N VAL A 38 1.85 -0.71 -26.36
CA VAL A 38 2.57 -1.22 -25.18
C VAL A 38 1.83 -0.93 -23.87
N LEU A 39 1.29 0.28 -23.70
CA LEU A 39 0.63 0.69 -22.46
C LEU A 39 -0.56 -0.19 -22.03
N PRO A 40 -1.35 -0.82 -22.93
CA PRO A 40 -2.39 -1.79 -22.57
C PRO A 40 -1.93 -2.98 -21.73
N HIS A 41 -0.66 -3.33 -21.84
CA HIS A 41 -0.06 -4.45 -21.13
C HIS A 41 0.55 -4.02 -19.79
N CYS A 42 0.56 -2.71 -19.48
CA CYS A 42 1.08 -2.23 -18.22
C CYS A 42 0.22 -2.59 -17.02
N SER A 43 0.90 -3.00 -15.95
CA SER A 43 0.37 -2.97 -14.59
C SER A 43 0.11 -1.52 -14.16
N THR A 44 -0.80 -1.36 -13.22
CA THR A 44 -1.17 -0.04 -12.71
C THR A 44 0.00 0.66 -12.02
N ASP A 45 0.86 -0.08 -11.33
CA ASP A 45 2.06 0.46 -10.67
C ASP A 45 3.06 1.03 -11.69
N GLN A 46 3.25 0.33 -12.81
CA GLN A 46 4.08 0.79 -13.91
C GLN A 46 3.47 2.06 -14.54
N LEU A 47 2.15 2.12 -14.71
CA LEU A 47 1.47 3.32 -15.21
C LEU A 47 1.62 4.53 -14.26
N VAL A 48 1.60 4.29 -12.94
CA VAL A 48 1.93 5.32 -11.93
C VAL A 48 3.38 5.77 -12.07
N HIS A 49 4.32 4.84 -12.26
CA HIS A 49 5.74 5.15 -12.42
C HIS A 49 5.99 6.01 -13.68
N ILE A 50 5.47 5.58 -14.83
CA ILE A 50 5.57 6.31 -16.10
C ILE A 50 5.01 7.73 -15.96
N LYS A 51 3.86 7.90 -15.29
CA LYS A 51 3.27 9.22 -15.03
C LYS A 51 4.16 10.10 -14.15
N LYS A 52 4.83 9.53 -13.14
CA LYS A 52 5.77 10.26 -12.27
C LYS A 52 7.04 10.67 -13.01
N SER A 53 7.53 9.82 -13.91
CA SER A 53 8.74 10.01 -14.70
C SER A 53 8.52 10.92 -15.92
N THR A 54 7.29 11.01 -16.41
CA THR A 54 6.91 11.83 -17.59
C THR A 54 6.12 13.07 -17.16
N LYS A 55 6.80 14.04 -16.53
CA LYS A 55 6.16 15.29 -16.07
C LYS A 55 5.93 16.33 -17.17
N ASN A 56 6.67 16.24 -18.28
CA ASN A 56 6.73 17.28 -19.31
C ASN A 56 5.97 16.94 -20.61
N THR A 57 5.37 15.75 -20.70
CA THR A 57 4.68 15.29 -21.91
C THR A 57 3.26 14.88 -21.57
N ASP A 58 2.29 15.48 -22.28
CA ASP A 58 0.88 15.18 -22.08
C ASP A 58 0.49 13.83 -22.71
N LEU A 59 0.64 12.76 -21.93
CA LEU A 59 0.16 11.41 -22.29
C LEU A 59 -1.34 11.19 -22.02
N THR A 60 -2.07 12.25 -21.67
CA THR A 60 -3.49 12.23 -21.30
C THR A 60 -4.38 11.43 -22.27
N PRO A 61 -4.30 11.57 -23.62
CA PRO A 61 -5.23 10.87 -24.51
C PRO A 61 -5.10 9.35 -24.46
N ILE A 62 -3.88 8.80 -24.36
CA ILE A 62 -3.65 7.35 -24.29
C ILE A 62 -3.92 6.85 -22.87
N THR A 63 -3.36 7.53 -21.87
CA THR A 63 -3.42 7.09 -20.48
C THR A 63 -4.84 7.13 -19.92
N HIS A 64 -5.69 8.07 -20.35
CA HIS A 64 -7.06 8.19 -19.84
C HIS A 64 -7.90 6.92 -20.06
N LYS A 65 -7.80 6.30 -21.24
CA LYS A 65 -8.46 5.02 -21.54
C LYS A 65 -7.90 3.89 -20.69
N MET A 66 -6.60 3.91 -20.43
CA MET A 66 -5.92 2.91 -19.58
C MET A 66 -6.39 2.99 -18.13
N TRP A 67 -6.37 4.19 -17.55
CA TRP A 67 -6.78 4.43 -16.18
C TRP A 67 -8.22 4.00 -15.92
N LYS A 68 -9.12 4.18 -16.89
CA LYS A 68 -10.50 3.68 -16.79
C LYS A 68 -10.52 2.15 -16.71
N LYS A 69 -9.78 1.45 -17.57
CA LYS A 69 -9.70 -0.02 -17.57
C LYS A 69 -9.06 -0.56 -16.29
N SER A 70 -7.99 0.06 -15.80
CA SER A 70 -7.37 -0.33 -14.52
C SER A 70 -8.32 -0.13 -13.34
N PHE A 71 -9.05 0.99 -13.31
CA PHE A 71 -10.05 1.24 -12.27
C PHE A 71 -11.16 0.18 -12.26
N GLU A 72 -11.65 -0.20 -13.43
CA GLU A 72 -12.66 -1.26 -13.56
C GLU A 72 -12.12 -2.63 -13.16
N ARG A 73 -10.86 -2.94 -13.51
CA ARG A 73 -10.20 -4.20 -13.15
C ARG A 73 -10.03 -4.34 -11.63
N GLU A 74 -9.57 -3.30 -10.95
CA GLU A 74 -9.25 -3.37 -9.53
C GLU A 74 -10.47 -3.16 -8.62
N PHE A 75 -11.40 -2.30 -9.02
CA PHE A 75 -12.54 -1.95 -8.18
C PHE A 75 -13.89 -2.46 -8.69
N GLY A 76 -13.90 -3.10 -9.85
CA GLY A 76 -15.10 -3.67 -10.48
C GLY A 76 -15.93 -2.67 -11.27
N GLY A 77 -16.64 -3.17 -12.29
CA GLY A 77 -17.53 -2.37 -13.16
C GLY A 77 -18.59 -1.59 -12.41
N LYS A 78 -19.24 -2.19 -11.40
CA LYS A 78 -20.26 -1.51 -10.57
C LYS A 78 -19.72 -0.24 -9.90
N ALA A 79 -18.44 -0.23 -9.51
CA ALA A 79 -17.84 0.95 -8.90
C ALA A 79 -17.51 2.02 -9.95
N THR A 80 -17.09 1.60 -11.14
CA THR A 80 -16.87 2.47 -12.31
C THR A 80 -18.16 3.17 -12.73
N ASP A 81 -19.25 2.42 -12.84
CA ASP A 81 -20.56 2.94 -13.25
C ASP A 81 -21.06 4.01 -12.27
N LYS A 82 -20.94 3.75 -10.96
CA LYS A 82 -21.27 4.74 -9.92
C LYS A 82 -20.45 6.03 -10.05
N VAL A 83 -19.19 5.95 -10.47
CA VAL A 83 -18.34 7.14 -10.68
C VAL A 83 -18.81 7.89 -11.93
N ILE A 84 -19.10 7.20 -13.03
CA ILE A 84 -19.62 7.79 -14.27
C ILE A 84 -20.97 8.46 -14.02
N GLU A 85 -21.86 7.81 -13.28
CA GLU A 85 -23.16 8.36 -12.93
C GLU A 85 -23.02 9.64 -12.08
N LYS A 86 -22.14 9.63 -11.08
CA LYS A 86 -21.84 10.82 -10.27
C LYS A 86 -21.26 11.96 -11.09
N MET A 87 -20.39 11.67 -12.05
CA MET A 87 -19.85 12.67 -12.98
C MET A 87 -20.95 13.29 -13.83
N LYS A 88 -21.86 12.46 -14.36
CA LYS A 88 -23.01 12.91 -15.16
C LYS A 88 -23.94 13.81 -14.36
N ILE A 89 -24.31 13.40 -13.16
CA ILE A 89 -25.20 14.17 -12.26
C ILE A 89 -24.57 15.53 -11.93
N LYS A 90 -23.28 15.54 -11.60
CA LYS A 90 -22.57 16.78 -11.23
C LYS A 90 -22.13 17.62 -12.43
N LYS A 91 -22.26 17.11 -13.66
CA LYS A 91 -21.73 17.71 -14.90
C LYS A 91 -20.23 18.05 -14.81
N VAL A 92 -19.45 17.18 -14.15
CA VAL A 92 -17.99 17.35 -14.02
C VAL A 92 -17.27 16.19 -14.70
N ASN A 93 -16.20 16.50 -15.43
CA ASN A 93 -15.30 15.50 -15.98
C ASN A 93 -14.01 15.45 -15.15
N TYR A 94 -13.80 14.36 -14.43
CA TYR A 94 -12.57 14.12 -13.67
C TYR A 94 -11.63 13.20 -14.44
N LYS A 95 -10.32 13.40 -14.30
CA LYS A 95 -9.33 12.49 -14.87
C LYS A 95 -9.38 11.15 -14.14
N TRP A 96 -9.52 10.04 -14.87
CA TRP A 96 -9.51 8.69 -14.28
C TRP A 96 -8.27 8.41 -13.43
N SER A 97 -7.11 8.97 -13.80
CA SER A 97 -5.88 8.83 -13.03
C SER A 97 -5.97 9.41 -11.61
N GLU A 98 -6.69 10.51 -11.43
CA GLU A 98 -6.85 11.18 -10.13
C GLU A 98 -7.86 10.41 -9.26
N LEU A 99 -8.95 9.93 -9.88
CA LEU A 99 -9.95 9.11 -9.20
C LEU A 99 -9.36 7.80 -8.71
N TYR A 100 -8.55 7.16 -9.55
CA TYR A 100 -7.81 5.97 -9.19
C TYR A 100 -6.92 6.24 -7.98
N GLN A 101 -6.03 7.23 -8.06
CA GLN A 101 -5.12 7.55 -6.97
C GLN A 101 -5.84 7.92 -5.66
N ALA A 102 -6.92 8.70 -5.75
CA ALA A 102 -7.72 9.07 -4.59
C ALA A 102 -8.41 7.86 -3.95
N LYS A 103 -8.89 6.91 -4.77
CA LYS A 103 -9.53 5.70 -4.28
C LYS A 103 -8.52 4.71 -3.70
N SER A 104 -7.38 4.48 -4.35
CA SER A 104 -6.32 3.61 -3.83
C SER A 104 -5.82 4.11 -2.47
N LYS A 105 -5.63 5.42 -2.29
CA LYS A 105 -5.29 6.00 -0.98
C LYS A 105 -6.35 5.76 0.10
N ARG A 106 -7.63 5.68 -0.26
CA ARG A 106 -8.71 5.38 0.70
C ARG A 106 -8.68 3.91 1.12
N VAL A 107 -8.44 3.01 0.16
CA VAL A 107 -8.30 1.57 0.42
C VAL A 107 -7.08 1.31 1.31
N GLU A 108 -5.92 1.85 0.96
CA GLU A 108 -4.68 1.71 1.73
C GLU A 108 -4.84 2.20 3.18
N LYS A 109 -5.55 3.31 3.40
CA LYS A 109 -5.84 3.81 4.75
C LYS A 109 -6.75 2.86 5.53
N ALA A 110 -7.79 2.33 4.89
CA ALA A 110 -8.70 1.38 5.53
C ALA A 110 -7.96 0.07 5.89
N GLU A 111 -7.09 -0.42 5.00
CA GLU A 111 -6.26 -1.61 5.27
C GLU A 111 -5.30 -1.38 6.44
N LYS A 112 -4.63 -0.22 6.49
CA LYS A 112 -3.76 0.14 7.63
C LYS A 112 -4.54 0.18 8.94
N GLU A 113 -5.72 0.79 8.95
CA GLU A 113 -6.55 0.87 10.14
C GLU A 113 -6.98 -0.54 10.63
N VAL A 114 -7.39 -1.43 9.72
CA VAL A 114 -7.73 -2.81 10.07
C VAL A 114 -6.51 -3.56 10.60
N GLY A 115 -5.34 -3.38 9.96
CA GLY A 115 -4.08 -3.97 10.42
C GLY A 115 -3.68 -3.51 11.82
N GLU A 116 -3.82 -2.21 12.11
CA GLU A 116 -3.57 -1.65 13.44
C GLU A 116 -4.55 -2.20 14.50
N ARG A 117 -5.83 -2.30 14.16
CA ARG A 117 -6.85 -2.90 15.05
C ARG A 117 -6.49 -4.36 15.36
N LEU A 118 -6.11 -5.15 14.37
CA LEU A 118 -5.71 -6.53 14.54
C LEU A 118 -4.46 -6.65 15.42
N LYS A 119 -3.44 -5.83 15.17
CA LYS A 119 -2.22 -5.78 15.98
C LYS A 119 -2.54 -5.52 17.46
N LYS A 120 -3.40 -4.54 17.77
CA LYS A 120 -3.84 -4.23 19.13
C LYS A 120 -4.54 -5.41 19.82
N LEU A 121 -5.36 -6.16 19.09
CA LEU A 121 -6.02 -7.35 19.63
C LEU A 121 -5.01 -8.44 20.00
N TYR A 122 -4.01 -8.68 19.16
CA TYR A 122 -2.94 -9.63 19.46
C TYR A 122 -2.10 -9.20 20.67
N GLU A 123 -1.70 -7.94 20.74
CA GLU A 123 -0.94 -7.40 21.89
C GLU A 123 -1.72 -7.55 23.21
N LYS A 124 -3.03 -7.28 23.17
CA LYS A 124 -3.91 -7.46 24.32
C LYS A 124 -3.98 -8.92 24.78
N GLU A 125 -4.13 -9.85 23.84
CA GLU A 125 -4.16 -11.29 24.14
C GLU A 125 -2.82 -11.79 24.70
N VAL A 126 -1.70 -11.34 24.14
CA VAL A 126 -0.36 -11.65 24.66
C VAL A 126 -0.19 -11.13 26.08
N ALA A 127 -0.57 -9.88 26.35
CA ALA A 127 -0.50 -9.30 27.69
C ALA A 127 -1.37 -10.07 28.69
N GLN A 128 -2.56 -10.51 28.28
CA GLN A 128 -3.46 -11.33 29.10
C GLN A 128 -2.88 -12.72 29.39
N LYS A 129 -2.16 -13.33 28.45
CA LYS A 129 -1.44 -14.59 28.69
C LYS A 129 -0.25 -14.39 29.64
N GLN A 130 0.51 -13.31 29.46
CA GLN A 130 1.64 -13.00 30.35
C GLN A 130 1.18 -12.69 31.77
N SER A 131 0.04 -12.03 31.97
CA SER A 131 -0.49 -11.75 33.32
C SER A 131 -0.94 -13.00 34.06
N ARG A 132 -1.40 -14.04 33.34
CA ARG A 132 -1.79 -15.35 33.89
C ARG A 132 -0.62 -16.30 34.12
N ARG A 133 0.59 -15.93 33.66
CA ARG A 133 1.77 -16.79 33.78
C ARG A 133 2.22 -16.87 35.23
N VAL A 134 2.23 -18.08 35.79
CA VAL A 134 2.78 -18.36 37.12
C VAL A 134 4.26 -17.97 37.14
N ARG A 135 4.64 -17.10 38.06
CA ARG A 135 6.04 -16.76 38.33
C ARG A 135 6.57 -17.73 39.38
N VAL A 136 7.62 -18.46 39.06
CA VAL A 136 8.35 -19.25 40.06
C VAL A 136 9.05 -18.25 40.98
N LEU A 137 8.72 -18.32 42.27
CA LEU A 137 9.34 -17.52 43.31
C LEU A 137 10.59 -18.26 43.79
N ASP A 138 11.77 -17.67 43.64
CA ASP A 138 13.04 -18.21 44.18
C ASP A 138 13.16 -18.04 45.71
N LYS A 139 12.06 -17.66 46.38
CA LYS A 139 12.04 -17.55 47.84
C LYS A 139 12.05 -18.95 48.44
N VAL A 140 13.25 -19.38 48.83
CA VAL A 140 13.42 -20.50 49.77
C VAL A 140 12.61 -20.17 51.03
N PRO A 141 11.71 -21.06 51.50
CA PRO A 141 10.99 -20.82 52.73
C PRO A 141 11.99 -20.62 53.88
N PRO A 142 11.76 -19.65 54.79
CA PRO A 142 12.65 -19.44 55.92
C PRO A 142 12.77 -20.75 56.70
N SER A 143 13.99 -21.26 56.84
CA SER A 143 14.23 -22.49 57.59
C SER A 143 13.79 -22.27 59.04
N LEU A 144 13.02 -23.21 59.59
CA LEU A 144 12.43 -23.17 60.93
C LEU A 144 13.47 -23.31 62.08
N SER A 145 14.72 -22.90 61.90
CA SER A 145 15.77 -23.02 62.92
C SER A 145 16.49 -21.70 63.18
N SER A 146 15.81 -20.72 63.77
CA SER A 146 16.50 -19.67 64.53
C SER A 146 15.59 -19.10 65.61
N ASN A 147 15.32 -19.93 66.62
CA ASN A 147 14.72 -19.47 67.87
C ASN A 147 15.84 -18.88 68.76
N LYS A 148 16.42 -17.75 68.35
CA LYS A 148 17.37 -17.00 69.19
C LYS A 148 16.59 -15.94 69.97
N ARG A 149 16.09 -16.33 71.15
CA ARG A 149 15.52 -15.41 72.15
C ARG A 149 16.60 -14.38 72.54
N ILE A 150 16.50 -13.16 72.03
CA ILE A 150 17.23 -12.01 72.55
C ILE A 150 16.36 -11.40 73.65
N GLY A 151 16.53 -11.91 74.85
CA GLY A 151 16.10 -11.26 76.08
C GLY A 151 17.36 -10.95 76.88
N SER A 152 17.80 -9.70 76.85
CA SER A 152 18.73 -9.18 77.87
C SER A 152 18.40 -7.70 78.07
N ASN A 153 17.50 -7.47 79.01
CA ASN A 153 17.18 -6.16 79.55
C ASN A 153 18.21 -5.84 80.64
N LYS A 154 19.10 -4.90 80.37
CA LYS A 154 19.93 -4.17 81.35
C LYS A 154 20.03 -2.75 80.77
N GLY A 155 19.67 -1.65 81.42
CA GLY A 155 19.14 -1.35 82.73
C GLY A 155 18.99 0.17 82.74
N SER A 156 17.98 0.65 83.45
CA SER A 156 17.59 2.04 83.66
C SER A 156 18.69 2.96 84.23
N LYS A 157 18.68 4.22 83.76
CA LYS A 157 19.01 5.50 84.42
C LYS A 157 20.18 5.54 85.43
N GLN A 158 21.22 6.31 85.14
CA GLN A 158 21.42 7.71 85.62
C GLN A 158 22.63 8.34 84.92
#